data_AF-A0A8S2YS77-F1
#
_entry.id   AF-A0A8S2YS77-F1
#
_cell.length_a   1.000
_cell.length_b   1.000
_cell.length_c   1.000
_cell.angle_alpha   90.00
_cell.angle_beta   90.00
_cell.angle_gamma   90.00
#
_symmetry.space_group_name_H-M   'P 1'
#
loop_
_entity.id
_entity.type
_entity.pdbx_description
1 polymer ?
#
loop_
_entity_poly.entity_id
_entity_poly.type
_entity_poly.pdbx_seq_one_letter_code
_entity_poly.pdbx_strand_id
1 'polypeptide(L)' 'DAIASWEKPPMELHAKFRDILQTFKQEFGNEQWKQLTDRFPLPLKQRLQMHYGV' A
#
# COMPACT_ATOMS: atom_id res chain seq x y z
N ASP A 1 -6.15 2.59 10.94
CA ASP A 1 -6.28 4.06 11.06
C ASP A 1 -5.01 4.86 10.81
N ALA A 2 -3.86 4.58 11.43
CA ALA A 2 -2.69 5.48 11.37
C ALA A 2 -2.07 5.72 9.98
N ILE A 3 -2.18 4.78 9.03
CA ILE A 3 -1.48 4.83 7.73
C ILE A 3 -2.25 5.68 6.70
N ALA A 4 -3.59 5.71 6.81
CA ALA A 4 -4.46 6.44 5.89
C ALA A 4 -4.43 7.96 6.12
N SER A 5 -3.91 8.40 7.28
CA SER A 5 -3.85 9.80 7.73
C SER A 5 -2.61 10.55 7.25
N TRP A 6 -1.64 9.90 6.62
CA TRP A 6 -0.36 10.53 6.30
C TRP A 6 -0.42 11.11 4.89
N GLU A 7 -0.81 12.38 4.79
CA GLU A 7 -0.81 13.12 3.52
C GLU A 7 0.60 13.29 2.95
N LYS A 8 1.63 13.31 3.80
CA LYS A 8 3.05 13.31 3.43
C LYS A 8 3.86 12.45 4.40
N PRO A 9 4.03 11.16 4.16
CA PRO A 9 4.89 10.37 5.01
C PRO A 9 6.37 10.74 4.82
N PRO A 10 7.17 10.78 5.90
CA PRO A 10 8.61 10.94 5.83
C PRO A 10 9.19 9.79 5.00
N MET A 11 10.27 10.08 4.27
CA MET A 11 10.82 9.21 3.23
C MET A 11 11.18 7.81 3.76
N GLU A 12 11.66 7.70 5.00
CA GLU A 12 11.94 6.41 5.64
C GLU A 12 10.67 5.58 5.88
N LEU A 13 9.57 6.21 6.30
CA LEU A 13 8.31 5.48 6.47
C LEU A 13 7.75 5.06 5.12
N HIS A 14 7.90 5.90 4.09
CA HIS A 14 7.51 5.55 2.72
C HIS A 14 8.25 4.31 2.23
N ALA A 15 9.57 4.24 2.46
CA ALA A 15 10.39 3.08 2.11
C ALA A 15 9.96 1.81 2.86
N LYS A 16 9.73 1.90 4.18
CA LYS A 16 9.22 0.77 4.96
C LYS A 16 7.84 0.31 4.48
N PHE A 17 6.98 1.26 4.11
CA PHE A 17 5.68 0.94 3.51
C PHE A 17 5.81 0.20 2.19
N ARG A 18 6.70 0.67 1.31
CA ARG A 18 6.97 0.01 0.03
C ARG A 18 7.42 -1.43 0.25
N ASP A 19 8.36 -1.62 1.17
CA ASP A 19 8.93 -2.93 1.51
C ASP A 19 7.83 -3.88 2.01
N ILE A 20 7.05 -3.44 3.00
CA ILE A 20 5.91 -4.19 3.54
C ILE A 20 4.92 -4.58 2.43
N LEU A 21 4.51 -3.63 1.58
CA LEU A 21 3.56 -3.90 0.48
C LEU A 21 4.13 -4.88 -0.56
N GLN A 22 5.43 -4.76 -0.88
CA GLN A 22 6.09 -5.69 -1.80
C GLN A 22 6.21 -7.10 -1.22
N THR A 23 6.62 -7.22 0.04
CA THR A 23 6.67 -8.52 0.74
C THR A 23 5.28 -9.14 0.81
N PHE A 24 4.25 -8.37 1.17
CA PHE A 24 2.87 -8.86 1.15
C PHE A 24 2.45 -9.34 -0.24
N LYS A 25 2.77 -8.59 -1.30
CA LYS A 25 2.44 -9.00 -2.67
C LYS A 25 3.17 -10.28 -3.09
N GLN A 26 4.42 -10.46 -2.67
CA GLN A 26 5.20 -11.68 -2.95
C GLN A 26 4.65 -12.90 -2.20
N GLU A 27 4.34 -12.75 -0.91
CA GLU A 27 3.87 -13.85 -0.06
C GLU A 27 2.43 -14.27 -0.36
N PHE A 28 1.55 -13.32 -0.68
CA PHE A 28 0.13 -13.60 -0.91
C PHE A 28 -0.17 -13.94 -2.37
N GLY A 29 0.69 -13.56 -3.32
CA GLY A 29 0.42 -13.72 -4.74
C GLY A 29 -0.60 -12.69 -5.27
N ASN A 30 -0.65 -12.54 -6.60
CA ASN A 30 -1.41 -11.47 -7.26
C ASN A 30 -2.93 -11.52 -7.00
N GLU A 31 -3.52 -12.70 -6.84
CA GLU A 31 -4.98 -12.85 -6.64
C GLU A 31 -5.42 -12.43 -5.24
N GLN A 32 -4.78 -12.96 -4.19
CA GLN A 32 -5.06 -12.54 -2.82
C GLN A 32 -4.67 -11.06 -2.61
N TRP A 33 -3.57 -10.61 -3.23
CA TRP A 33 -3.18 -9.20 -3.20
C TRP A 33 -4.28 -8.30 -3.75
N LYS A 34 -4.85 -8.65 -4.91
CA LYS A 34 -5.94 -7.89 -5.54
C LYS A 34 -7.19 -7.86 -4.67
N GLN A 35 -7.55 -8.97 -4.01
CA GLN A 35 -8.68 -9.00 -3.08
C GLN A 35 -8.45 -8.15 -1.83
N LEU A 36 -7.21 -8.13 -1.31
CA LEU A 36 -6.83 -7.29 -0.18
C LEU A 36 -6.88 -5.81 -0.54
N THR A 37 -6.25 -5.44 -1.67
CA THR A 37 -6.27 -4.06 -2.13
C THR A 37 -7.68 -3.62 -2.45
N ASP A 38 -8.56 -4.52 -2.91
CA ASP A 38 -9.94 -4.17 -3.23
C ASP A 38 -10.75 -3.68 -2.02
N ARG A 39 -10.41 -4.16 -0.82
CA ARG A 39 -11.03 -3.73 0.45
C ARG A 39 -10.55 -2.37 0.94
N PHE A 40 -9.48 -1.82 0.35
CA PHE A 40 -9.00 -0.52 0.76
C PHE A 40 -9.95 0.60 0.30
N PRO A 41 -10.11 1.66 1.13
CA PRO A 41 -10.84 2.85 0.73
C PRO A 41 -10.25 3.45 -0.55
N LEU A 42 -11.11 3.99 -1.43
CA LEU A 42 -10.72 4.63 -2.69
C LEU A 42 -9.53 5.62 -2.57
N PRO A 43 -9.48 6.54 -1.59
CA PRO A 43 -8.35 7.46 -1.45
C PRO A 43 -7.05 6.77 -1.03
N LEU A 44 -7.12 5.59 -0.39
CA LEU A 44 -5.93 4.80 -0.08
C LEU A 44 -5.44 4.07 -1.32
N LYS A 45 -6.33 3.45 -2.11
CA LYS A 45 -5.99 2.82 -3.40
C LYS A 45 -5.28 3.80 -4.34
N GLN A 46 -5.86 5.00 -4.52
CA GLN A 46 -5.27 6.02 -5.40
C GLN A 46 -3.88 6.46 -4.94
N ARG A 47 -3.68 6.63 -3.63
CA ARG A 47 -2.37 6.96 -3.07
C ARG A 47 -1.38 5.82 -3.24
N LEU A 48 -1.80 4.58 -2.98
CA LEU A 48 -0.96 3.40 -3.17
C LEU A 48 -0.51 3.26 -4.63
N GLN A 49 -1.43 3.47 -5.56
CA GLN A 49 -1.16 3.43 -6.99
C GLN A 49 -0.22 4.57 -7.42
N MET A 50 -0.44 5.79 -6.92
CA MET A 50 0.40 6.96 -7.22
C MET A 50 1.83 6.83 -6.67
N HIS A 51 1.99 6.28 -5.46
CA HIS A 51 3.27 6.26 -4.75
C HIS A 51 4.09 4.96 -4.92
N TYR A 52 3.41 3.86 -5.18
CA TYR A 52 4.00 2.51 -5.16
C TYR A 52 3.66 1.67 -6.39
N GLY A 53 2.79 2.15 -7.30
CA GLY A 53 2.44 1.43 -8.53
C GLY A 53 1.72 0.10 -8.30
N VAL A 54 1.09 -0.06 -7.13
CA VAL A 54 0.26 -1.21 -6.75
C VAL A 54 -1.23 -0.95 -6.96
#